data_AF-A0A529ZK22-F1
#
_entry.id   AF-A0A529ZK22-F1
#
_cell.length_a   1.000
_cell.length_b   1.000
_cell.length_c   1.000
_cell.angle_alpha   90.00
_cell.angle_beta   90.00
_cell.angle_gamma   90.00
#
_symmetry.space_group_name_H-M   'P 1'
#
loop_
_entity.id
_entity.type
_entity.pdbx_description
1 polymer ?
#
loop_
_entity_poly.entity_id
_entity_poly.type
_entity_poly.pdbx_seq_one_letter_code
_entity_poly.pdbx_strand_id
1 'polypeptide(L)' 'ITLGPVSATITAVGSTAWSKVREMGHVVISFNGASEAERPGEVCASEVDTGALVAALTPGAVIIIAA' A
#
# COMPACT_ATOMS: atom_id res chain seq x y z
N ILE A 1 1.26 -5.68 -3.85
CA ILE A 1 0.21 -5.43 -2.85
C ILE A 1 -1.07 -6.05 -3.34
N THR A 2 -1.62 -7.00 -2.60
CA THR A 2 -2.82 -7.75 -2.99
C THR A 2 -3.88 -7.64 -1.90
N LEU A 3 -5.12 -7.36 -2.31
CA LEU A 3 -6.27 -7.23 -1.44
C LEU A 3 -7.51 -7.77 -2.18
N GLY A 4 -7.89 -9.01 -1.85
CA GLY A 4 -8.92 -9.73 -2.60
C GLY A 4 -8.56 -9.82 -4.10
N PRO A 5 -9.41 -9.34 -5.03
CA PRO A 5 -9.13 -9.33 -6.46
C PRO A 5 -8.21 -8.19 -6.91
N VAL A 6 -7.91 -7.22 -6.05
CA VAL A 6 -7.07 -6.06 -6.39
C VAL A 6 -5.60 -6.43 -6.23
N SER A 7 -4.79 -6.14 -7.26
CA SER A 7 -3.34 -6.31 -7.24
C SER A 7 -2.65 -5.04 -7.75
N ALA A 8 -1.68 -4.56 -6.98
CA ALA A 8 -0.87 -3.38 -7.30
C ALA A 8 0.62 -3.68 -7.12
N THR A 9 1.46 -3.04 -7.92
CA THR A 9 2.93 -3.15 -7.83
C THR A 9 3.47 -2.01 -6.99
N ILE A 10 4.40 -2.28 -6.06
CA ILE A 10 5.08 -1.22 -5.31
C ILE A 10 5.98 -0.44 -6.28
N THR A 11 5.81 0.88 -6.32
CA THR A 11 6.55 1.78 -7.23
C THR A 11 7.59 2.61 -6.49
N ALA A 12 7.36 2.92 -5.21
CA ALA A 12 8.33 3.60 -4.36
C ALA A 12 8.11 3.27 -2.89
N VAL A 13 9.16 3.37 -2.08
CA VAL A 13 9.11 3.14 -0.63
C VAL A 13 9.82 4.29 0.07
N GLY A 14 9.10 5.01 0.94
CA GLY A 14 9.68 6.04 1.79
C GLY A 14 10.66 5.46 2.81
N SER A 15 11.71 6.23 3.14
CA SER A 15 12.84 5.79 3.96
C SER A 15 12.48 5.26 5.36
N THR A 16 11.34 5.65 5.91
CA THR A 16 10.84 5.26 7.24
C THR A 16 9.61 4.36 7.19
N ALA A 17 9.07 4.05 6.02
CA ALA A 17 7.82 3.30 5.87
C ALA A 17 7.90 1.93 6.55
N TRP A 18 8.97 1.17 6.30
CA TRP A 18 9.16 -0.15 6.91
C TRP A 18 9.51 -0.08 8.40
N SER A 19 10.24 0.94 8.84
CA SER A 19 10.48 1.16 10.27
C SER A 19 9.16 1.35 11.02
N LYS A 20 8.24 2.15 10.47
CA LYS A 20 6.90 2.35 11.05
C LYS A 20 6.06 1.06 11.08
N VAL A 21 6.15 0.23 10.04
CA VAL A 21 5.50 -1.09 10.05
C VAL A 21 6.05 -1.95 11.18
N ARG A 22 7.38 -2.01 11.32
CA ARG A 22 8.04 -2.85 12.32
C ARG A 22 7.78 -2.37 13.75
N GLU A 23 7.78 -1.06 13.97
CA GLU A 23 7.69 -0.47 15.31
C GLU A 23 6.25 -0.28 15.79
N MET A 24 5.34 0.11 14.89
CA MET A 24 3.97 0.51 15.23
C MET A 24 2.90 -0.35 14.56
N GLY A 25 3.25 -1.20 13.59
CA GLY A 25 2.27 -1.89 12.75
C GLY A 25 1.51 -0.95 11.82
N HIS A 26 2.07 0.23 11.52
CA HIS A 26 1.38 1.27 10.74
C HIS A 26 2.07 1.52 9.39
N VAL A 27 1.27 1.57 8.33
CA VAL A 27 1.71 1.90 6.97
C VAL A 27 0.67 2.76 6.26
N VAL A 28 1.14 3.69 5.43
CA VAL A 28 0.31 4.42 4.48
C VAL A 28 0.69 3.94 3.08
N ILE A 29 -0.27 3.48 2.31
CA ILE A 29 -0.07 3.05 0.92
C ILE A 29 -0.85 4.00 0.02
N SER A 30 -0.15 4.64 -0.92
CA SER A 30 -0.72 5.56 -1.91
C SER A 30 -0.75 4.86 -3.27
N PHE A 31 -1.95 4.58 -3.78
CA PHE A 31 -2.15 3.98 -5.11
C PHE A 31 -2.16 5.06 -6.21
N ASN A 32 -1.09 5.85 -6.29
CA ASN A 32 -0.97 7.00 -7.19
C ASN A 32 -0.01 6.79 -8.36
N GLY A 33 0.63 5.61 -8.46
CA GLY A 33 1.60 5.30 -9.50
C GLY A 33 2.92 6.07 -9.43
N ALA A 34 3.15 6.87 -8.38
CA ALA A 34 4.36 7.68 -8.26
C ALA A 34 5.62 6.80 -8.13
N SER A 35 6.68 7.18 -8.84
CA SER A 35 7.98 6.50 -8.79
C SER A 35 8.87 6.97 -7.63
N GLU A 36 8.43 7.97 -6.88
CA GLU A 36 9.11 8.48 -5.70
C GLU A 36 8.09 8.72 -4.58
N ALA A 37 8.49 8.42 -3.35
CA ALA A 37 7.68 8.67 -2.18
C ALA A 37 7.80 10.16 -1.78
N GLU A 38 6.70 10.88 -1.79
CA GLU A 38 6.61 12.27 -1.34
C GLU A 38 6.80 12.38 0.18
N ARG A 39 6.46 11.31 0.92
CA ARG A 39 6.56 11.26 2.38
C ARG A 39 7.48 10.14 2.83
N PRO A 40 8.33 10.36 3.85
CA PRO A 40 9.21 9.32 4.37
C PRO A 40 8.50 8.06 4.86
N GLY A 41 7.23 8.17 5.27
CA GLY A 41 6.47 7.07 5.90
C GLY A 41 5.47 6.37 5.00
N GLU A 42 5.50 6.62 3.69
CA GLU A 42 4.52 6.06 2.75
C GLU A 42 5.14 5.05 1.80
N VAL A 43 4.28 4.23 1.20
CA VAL A 43 4.60 3.32 0.10
C VAL A 43 3.75 3.72 -1.09
N CYS A 44 4.37 4.04 -2.22
CA CYS A 44 3.65 4.27 -3.47
C CYS A 44 3.44 2.94 -4.19
N ALA A 45 2.27 2.77 -4.79
CA ALA A 45 1.92 1.63 -5.60
C ALA A 45 1.25 2.09 -6.89
N SER A 46 1.26 1.21 -7.90
CA SER A 46 0.53 1.41 -9.15
C SER A 46 -0.93 1.76 -8.87
N GLU A 47 -1.53 2.59 -9.73
CA GLU A 47 -2.95 2.90 -9.68
C GLU A 47 -3.80 1.62 -9.71
N VAL A 48 -4.94 1.68 -9.01
CA VAL A 48 -5.94 0.61 -8.97
C VAL A 48 -7.34 1.20 -9.10
N ASP A 49 -8.31 0.36 -9.45
CA ASP A 49 -9.72 0.76 -9.36
C ASP A 49 -10.10 1.02 -7.89
N THR A 50 -10.37 2.29 -7.57
CA THR A 50 -10.75 2.74 -6.23
C THR A 50 -12.05 2.10 -5.74
N GLY A 51 -13.03 1.88 -6.64
CA GLY A 51 -14.29 1.23 -6.28
C GLY A 51 -14.09 -0.22 -5.89
N ALA A 52 -13.29 -0.96 -6.67
CA ALA A 52 -12.92 -2.34 -6.36
C ALA A 52 -12.09 -2.44 -5.07
N LEU A 53 -11.17 -1.51 -4.83
CA LEU A 53 -10.35 -1.45 -3.61
C LEU A 53 -11.21 -1.24 -2.36
N VAL A 54 -12.12 -0.26 -2.38
CA VAL A 54 -13.03 0.02 -1.27
C VAL A 54 -13.98 -1.17 -1.03
N ALA A 55 -14.49 -1.80 -2.09
CA ALA A 55 -15.37 -2.95 -1.98
C ALA A 55 -14.67 -4.18 -1.35
N ALA A 56 -13.36 -4.34 -1.57
CA ALA A 56 -12.58 -5.44 -1.03
C ALA A 56 -12.11 -5.20 0.44
N LEU A 57 -12.15 -3.95 0.92
CA LEU A 57 -11.79 -3.56 2.29
C LEU A 57 -12.89 -3.87 3.31
N THR A 58 -13.08 -5.15 3.61
CA THR A 58 -14.04 -5.61 4.62
C THR A 58 -13.34 -6.20 5.86
N PRO A 59 -13.98 -6.23 7.04
CA PRO A 59 -13.44 -6.94 8.20
C PRO A 59 -13.06 -8.38 7.85
N GLY A 60 -11.87 -8.82 8.28
CA GLY A 60 -11.32 -10.13 7.94
C GLY A 60 -10.64 -10.22 6.57
N ALA A 61 -10.66 -9.16 5.75
CA ALA A 61 -9.88 -9.11 4.53
C ALA A 61 -8.37 -9.16 4.85
N VAL A 62 -7.62 -9.90 4.04
CA VAL A 62 -6.17 -10.03 4.17
C VAL A 62 -5.50 -9.09 3.17
N ILE A 63 -4.57 -8.28 3.67
CA ILE A 63 -3.73 -7.41 2.86
C ILE A 63 -2.35 -8.04 2.79
N ILE A 64 -1.91 -8.42 1.59
CA ILE A 64 -0.59 -9.00 1.36
C ILE A 64 0.30 -7.93 0.76
N ILE A 65 1.37 -7.58 1.48
CA ILE A 65 2.38 -6.64 1.02
C ILE A 65 3.66 -7.45 0.75
N ALA A 66 3.82 -7.91 -0.49
CA ALA A 66 5.05 -8.51 -0.98
C ALA A 66 5.89 -7.43 -1.68
N ALA A 67 7.12 -7.25 -1.20
CA ALA A 67 8.15 -6.39 -1.77
C ALA A 67 9.22 -7.26 -2.44
#